data_AF-A0A947B4M8-F1
#
_entry.id   AF-A0A947B4M8-F1
#
_cell.length_a   1.000
_cell.length_b   1.000
_cell.length_c   1.000
_cell.angle_alpha   90.00
_cell.angle_beta   90.00
_cell.angle_gamma   90.00
#
_symmetry.space_group_name_H-M   'P 1'
#
loop_
_entity.id
_entity.type
_entity.pdbx_description
1 polymer ?
#
loop_
_entity_poly.entity_id
_entity_poly.type
_entity_poly.pdbx_seq_one_letter_code
_entity_poly.pdbx_strand_id
1 'polypeptide(L)' 'MPKKVRELKGMLLKAGCTCERAKGSHTKWMHPKCANKLILSGNDGADAKPYQENNVLNYLQGIQEEE' A
#
# COMPACT_ATOMS: atom_id res chain seq x y z
N MET A 1 6.91 -3.11 -17.18
CA MET A 1 6.92 -1.69 -16.77
C MET A 1 6.72 -1.66 -15.26
N PRO A 2 7.43 -0.79 -14.53
CA PRO A 2 7.19 -0.62 -13.10
C PRO A 2 5.73 -0.23 -12.86
N LYS A 3 5.11 -0.75 -11.80
CA LYS A 3 3.74 -0.34 -11.46
C LYS A 3 3.76 1.11 -11.03
N LYS A 4 2.68 1.85 -11.30
CA LYS A 4 2.51 3.19 -10.75
C LYS A 4 2.09 3.15 -9.29
N VAL A 5 2.45 4.16 -8.52
CA VAL A 5 2.01 4.29 -7.12
C VAL A 5 0.48 4.25 -7.00
N ARG A 6 -0.26 4.83 -7.95
CA ARG A 6 -1.73 4.74 -7.98
C ARG A 6 -2.26 3.31 -8.05
N GLU A 7 -1.55 2.41 -8.73
CA GLU A 7 -1.96 1.02 -8.90
C GLU A 7 -1.77 0.26 -7.59
N LEU A 8 -0.67 0.51 -6.89
CA LEU A 8 -0.43 -0.03 -5.54
C LEU A 8 -1.50 0.42 -4.54
N LYS A 9 -1.86 1.70 -4.55
CA LYS A 9 -2.96 2.22 -3.71
C LYS A 9 -4.30 1.59 -4.07
N GLY A 10 -4.56 1.37 -5.36
CA GLY A 10 -5.75 0.66 -5.83
C GLY A 10 -5.83 -0.78 -5.34
N MET A 11 -4.70 -1.50 -5.31
CA MET A 11 -4.64 -2.86 -4.74
C MET A 11 -4.98 -2.87 -3.25
N LEU A 12 -4.43 -1.92 -2.48
CA LEU A 12 -4.71 -1.79 -1.06
C LEU A 12 -6.18 -1.44 -0.78
N LEU A 13 -6.77 -0.52 -1.55
CA LEU A 13 -8.19 -0.20 -1.44
C LEU A 13 -9.10 -1.40 -1.74
N LYS A 14 -8.78 -2.19 -2.77
CA LYS A 14 -9.52 -3.42 -3.10
C LYS A 14 -9.45 -4.46 -1.98
N ALA A 15 -8.34 -4.51 -1.26
CA ALA A 15 -8.17 -5.36 -0.09
C ALA A 15 -8.83 -4.78 1.19
N GLY A 16 -9.63 -3.72 1.09
CA GLY A 16 -10.30 -3.12 2.25
C GLY A 16 -9.39 -2.28 3.14
N CYS A 17 -8.17 -1.95 2.71
CA CYS A 17 -7.27 -1.11 3.48
C CYS A 17 -7.76 0.35 3.49
N THR A 18 -7.65 0.99 4.65
CA THR A 18 -7.93 2.42 4.82
C THR A 18 -6.65 3.23 4.64
N CYS A 19 -6.74 4.33 3.90
CA CYS A 19 -5.63 5.27 3.72
C CYS A 19 -5.75 6.48 4.67
N GLU A 20 -4.65 6.82 5.32
CA GLU A 20 -4.49 8.02 6.14
C GLU A 20 -3.38 8.89 5.53
N ARG A 21 -3.66 10.17 5.32
CA ARG A 21 -2.68 11.11 4.77
C ARG A 21 -1.63 11.42 5.84
N ALA A 22 -0.36 11.20 5.51
CA ALA A 22 0.77 11.59 6.35
C ALA A 22 1.45 12.85 5.78
N LYS A 23 2.56 13.26 6.41
CA LYS A 23 3.31 14.45 5.99
C LYS A 23 3.85 14.32 4.56
N GLY A 24 3.57 15.31 3.72
CA GLY A 24 4.03 15.37 2.33
C GLY A 24 3.31 14.39 1.41
N SER A 25 4.06 13.65 0.60
CA SER A 25 3.56 12.62 -0.33
C SER A 25 3.49 11.22 0.30
N HIS A 26 3.57 11.13 1.63
CA HIS A 26 3.43 9.86 2.34
C HIS A 26 1.96 9.57 2.66
N THR A 27 1.59 8.30 2.50
CA THR A 27 0.28 7.74 2.86
C THR A 27 0.51 6.54 3.76
N LYS A 28 -0.24 6.47 4.87
CA LYS A 28 -0.28 5.32 5.75
C LYS A 28 -1.47 4.47 5.38
N TRP A 29 -1.28 3.16 5.35
CA TRP A 29 -2.29 2.18 4.99
C TRP A 29 -2.44 1.20 6.14
N MET A 30 -3.68 0.92 6.49
CA MET A 30 -4.04 0.08 7.63
C MET A 30 -5.21 -0.80 7.25
N HIS A 31 -5.22 -2.04 7.74
CA HIS A 31 -6.32 -2.97 7.55
C HIS A 31 -6.83 -3.43 8.92
N PRO A 32 -8.14 -3.54 9.16
CA PRO A 32 -8.68 -3.93 10.47
C PRO A 32 -8.24 -5.33 10.91
N LYS A 33 -7.97 -6.24 9.96
CA LYS A 33 -7.43 -7.58 10.22
C LYS A 33 -5.89 -7.65 10.27
N CYS A 34 -5.17 -6.54 10.17
CA CYS A 34 -3.71 -6.56 10.21
C CYS A 34 -3.19 -5.51 11.18
N ALA A 35 -2.48 -5.94 12.22
CA ALA A 35 -1.89 -5.03 13.20
C ALA A 35 -0.80 -4.13 12.59
N ASN A 36 -0.17 -4.59 11.50
CA ASN A 36 0.88 -3.86 10.82
C ASN A 36 0.33 -2.73 9.95
N LYS A 37 1.08 -1.63 9.88
CA LYS A 37 0.77 -0.47 9.04
C LYS A 37 1.77 -0.40 7.89
N LEU A 38 1.28 -0.14 6.69
CA LEU A 38 2.12 0.04 5.51
C LEU A 38 2.27 1.52 5.20
N ILE A 39 3.51 1.99 4.98
CA ILE A 39 3.78 3.37 4.59
C ILE A 39 4.20 3.39 3.12
N LEU A 40 3.43 4.10 2.30
CA LEU A 40 3.69 4.34 0.89
C LEU A 40 4.04 5.80 0.67
N SER A 41 5.18 6.05 0.03
CA SER A 41 5.63 7.37 -0.38
C SER A 41 5.45 7.59 -1.87
N GLY A 42 5.17 8.83 -2.26
CA GLY A 42 5.13 9.22 -3.66
C GLY A 42 3.73 9.61 -4.14
N ASN A 43 3.75 10.34 -5.26
CA ASN A 43 2.56 10.80 -5.93
C ASN A 43 2.00 9.71 -6.85
N ASP A 44 0.70 9.75 -7.10
CA ASP A 44 -0.03 8.73 -7.85
C ASP A 44 0.49 8.51 -9.28
N GLY A 45 1.04 9.56 -9.90
CA GLY A 45 1.62 9.53 -11.24
C GLY A 45 3.04 8.98 -11.32
N ALA A 46 3.73 8.82 -10.19
CA ALA A 46 5.11 8.32 -10.16
C ALA A 46 5.16 6.79 -10.30
N ASP A 47 6.24 6.30 -10.91
CA ASP A 47 6.56 4.88 -10.90
C ASP A 47 6.92 4.45 -9.48
N ALA A 48 6.39 3.30 -9.07
CA ALA A 48 6.72 2.71 -7.80
C ALA A 48 8.15 2.16 -7.83
N LYS A 49 8.84 2.30 -6.70
CA LYS A 49 10.14 1.66 -6.53
C LYS A 49 9.94 0.17 -6.27
N PRO A 50 10.87 -0.71 -6.68
CA PRO A 50 10.73 -2.16 -6.50
C PRO A 50 10.42 -2.58 -5.05
N TYR A 51 11.02 -1.91 -4.06
CA TYR A 51 10.73 -2.21 -2.64
C TYR A 51 9.29 -1.84 -2.25
N GLN A 52 8.69 -0.82 -2.88
CA GLN A 52 7.31 -0.42 -2.59
C GLN A 52 6.34 -1.47 -3.11
N GLU A 53 6.60 -2.00 -4.30
CA GLU A 53 5.82 -3.12 -4.86
C GLU A 53 5.91 -4.34 -3.95
N ASN A 54 7.12 -4.75 -3.56
CA ASN A 54 7.33 -5.89 -2.67
C ASN A 54 6.67 -5.70 -1.30
N ASN A 55 6.78 -4.51 -0.70
CA ASN A 55 6.15 -4.23 0.59
C ASN A 55 4.62 -4.30 0.50
N VAL A 56 4.02 -3.82 -0.59
CA VAL A 56 2.58 -3.89 -0.81
C VAL A 56 2.12 -5.34 -0.98
N LEU A 57 2.84 -6.13 -1.79
CA LEU A 57 2.51 -7.54 -2.01
C LEU A 57 2.59 -8.35 -0.72
N ASN A 58 3.68 -8.20 0.05
CA ASN A 58 3.84 -8.87 1.34
C ASN A 58 2.75 -8.45 2.34
N TYR A 59 2.39 -7.17 2.37
CA TYR A 59 1.33 -6.68 3.23
C TYR A 59 -0.03 -7.27 2.87
N LEU A 60 -0.35 -7.33 1.57
CA LEU A 60 -1.58 -7.94 1.08
C LEU A 60 -1.64 -9.44 1.36
N GLN A 61 -0.53 -10.15 1.21
CA GLN A 61 -0.45 -11.56 1.56
C GLN A 61 -0.73 -11.78 3.06
N GLY A 62 -0.14 -10.96 3.93
CA GLY A 62 -0.41 -11.04 5.38
C GLY A 62 -1.88 -10.79 5.73
N ILE A 63 -2.60 -9.95 4.97
CA ILE A 63 -4.05 -9.76 5.16
C ILE A 63 -4.85 -11.01 4.78
N GLN A 64 -4.43 -11.73 3.73
CA GLN A 64 -5.12 -12.93 3.25
C GLN A 64 -4.91 -14.15 4.15
N GLU A 65 -3.77 -14.25 4.83
CA GLU A 65 -3.48 -15.37 5.75
C GLU A 65 -4.27 -15.26 7.07
N GLU A 66 -4.82 -14.09 7.39
CA GLU A 66 -5.70 -13.86 8.56
C GLU A 66 -7.21 -13.93 8.23
N GLU A 67 -7.58 -14.52 7.09
CA GLU A 67 -8.96 -14.75 6.62
C GLU A 67 -9.40 -16.22 6.73
#